data_AF-A0A5C6Z8B3-F1
#
_entry.id   AF-A0A5C6Z8B3-F1
#
_cell.length_a   1.000
_cell.length_b   1.000
_cell.length_c   1.000
_cell.angle_alpha   90.00
_cell.angle_beta   90.00
_cell.angle_gamma   90.00
#
_symmetry.space_group_name_H-M   'P 1'
#
loop_
_entity.id
_entity.type
_entity.pdbx_description
1 polymer ?
#
loop_
_entity_poly.entity_id
_entity_poly.type
_entity_poly.pdbx_seq_one_letter_code
_entity_poly.pdbx_strand_id
1 'polypeptide(L)'
;MVVLDFGTERDWLLGCAGNARDLVLRWRARWPGLRVVVMGNSFPSAAQALGRAPTGEFPRSGRLALLERELHRRVGASARVAYGDHGAVHVPSEPGAEWPPGLVRIDYTRQGEWRFERRLRSTVDEASQEAASAIVSGAPGFGERGLWGEHAIQEAANGRAFARGREEWTAVRVNLHLATQVDEMIEEAAAYTRAPCAAGSPSSC
;
A
#
# COMPACT_ATOMS: atom_id res chain seq x y z
N MET A 1 3.52 22.59 -9.76
CA MET A 1 3.46 21.16 -9.39
C MET A 1 2.33 20.54 -10.17
N VAL A 2 2.50 19.32 -10.69
CA VAL A 2 1.46 18.57 -11.41
C VAL A 2 1.26 17.22 -10.73
N VAL A 3 -0.01 16.82 -10.58
CA VAL A 3 -0.39 15.49 -10.08
C VAL A 3 -0.93 14.69 -11.26
N LEU A 4 -0.33 13.53 -11.50
CA LEU A 4 -0.81 12.53 -12.46
C LEU A 4 -1.54 11.45 -11.68
N ASP A 5 -2.87 11.51 -11.70
CA ASP A 5 -3.75 10.54 -11.05
C ASP A 5 -4.22 9.50 -12.07
N PHE A 6 -3.87 8.24 -11.84
CA PHE A 6 -4.28 7.11 -12.67
C PHE A 6 -5.59 6.46 -12.21
N GLY A 7 -6.25 7.04 -11.20
CA GLY A 7 -7.57 6.65 -10.74
C GLY A 7 -7.59 5.31 -10.02
N THR A 8 -8.78 4.69 -10.01
CA THR A 8 -9.09 3.48 -9.24
C THR A 8 -8.95 2.18 -10.03
N GLU A 9 -8.69 2.26 -11.34
CA GLU A 9 -8.65 1.12 -12.26
C GLU A 9 -7.31 0.35 -12.15
N ARG A 10 -7.28 -0.60 -11.21
CA ARG A 10 -6.12 -1.44 -10.88
C ARG A 10 -5.49 -2.12 -12.11
N ASP A 11 -6.31 -2.64 -13.02
CA ASP A 11 -5.86 -3.52 -14.10
C ASP A 11 -5.05 -2.80 -15.19
N TRP A 12 -5.31 -1.51 -15.38
CA TRP A 12 -4.63 -0.69 -16.39
C TRP A 12 -3.48 0.13 -15.83
N LEU A 13 -3.36 0.19 -14.50
CA LEU A 13 -2.43 1.08 -13.79
C LEU A 13 -1.00 0.97 -14.32
N LEU A 14 -0.51 -0.26 -14.49
CA LEU A 14 0.87 -0.49 -14.96
C LEU A 14 1.03 -0.35 -16.48
N GLY A 15 -0.05 -0.50 -17.26
CA GLY A 15 -0.04 -0.27 -18.70
C GLY A 15 0.20 1.20 -19.06
N CYS A 16 -0.21 2.12 -18.19
CA CYS A 16 -0.03 3.56 -18.39
C CYS A 16 1.39 4.07 -18.06
N ALA A 17 2.22 3.28 -17.38
CA ALA A 17 3.51 3.74 -16.84
C ALA A 17 4.49 4.25 -17.91
N GLY A 18 4.56 3.61 -19.08
CA GLY A 18 5.42 4.04 -20.18
C GLY A 18 5.02 5.41 -20.73
N ASN A 19 3.73 5.60 -21.00
CA ASN A 19 3.19 6.87 -21.48
C ASN A 19 3.38 7.99 -20.46
N ALA A 20 3.17 7.69 -19.18
CA ALA A 20 3.40 8.61 -18.07
C ALA A 20 4.86 9.08 -18.02
N ARG A 21 5.80 8.14 -18.07
CA ARG A 21 7.24 8.43 -18.11
C ARG A 21 7.59 9.36 -19.26
N ASP A 22 7.17 9.02 -20.48
CA ASP A 22 7.52 9.78 -21.67
C ASP A 22 6.91 11.19 -21.63
N LEU A 23 5.69 11.33 -21.09
CA LEU A 23 5.06 12.64 -20.86
C LEU A 23 5.86 13.49 -19.86
N VAL A 24 6.26 12.91 -18.72
CA VAL A 24 7.05 13.62 -17.70
C VAL A 24 8.40 14.05 -18.25
N LEU A 25 9.08 13.20 -19.04
CA LEU A 25 10.35 13.55 -19.67
C LEU A 25 10.19 14.73 -20.64
N ARG A 26 9.14 14.72 -21.48
CA ARG A 26 8.83 15.86 -22.38
C ARG A 26 8.55 17.15 -21.60
N TRP A 27 7.78 17.07 -20.53
CA TRP A 27 7.52 18.24 -19.68
C TRP A 27 8.78 18.77 -19.03
N ARG A 28 9.69 17.90 -18.56
CA ARG A 28 10.94 18.32 -17.95
C ARG A 28 11.93 18.94 -18.92
N ALA A 29 11.96 18.45 -20.16
CA ALA A 29 12.74 19.11 -21.21
C ALA A 29 12.29 20.56 -21.43
N ARG A 30 10.98 20.84 -21.28
CA ARG A 30 10.41 22.18 -21.40
C ARG A 30 10.46 23.01 -20.11
N TRP A 31 10.36 22.35 -18.96
CA TRP A 31 10.30 22.95 -17.62
C TRP A 31 11.13 22.11 -16.62
N PRO A 32 12.46 22.35 -16.54
CA PRO A 32 13.36 21.54 -15.71
C PRO A 32 13.00 21.50 -14.22
N GLY A 33 12.36 22.56 -13.69
CA GLY A 33 11.91 22.64 -12.30
C GLY A 33 10.54 22.02 -12.01
N LEU A 34 9.89 21.38 -12.98
CA LEU A 34 8.54 20.84 -12.79
C LEU A 34 8.56 19.64 -11.82
N ARG A 35 7.92 19.83 -10.66
CA ARG A 35 7.61 18.75 -9.73
C ARG A 35 6.37 18.00 -10.21
N VAL A 36 6.51 16.69 -10.35
CA VAL A 36 5.44 15.77 -10.73
C VAL A 36 5.24 14.75 -9.61
N VAL A 37 4.01 14.55 -9.20
CA VAL A 37 3.55 13.47 -8.32
C VAL A 37 2.79 12.46 -9.18
N VAL A 38 3.07 11.17 -9.00
CA VAL A 38 2.24 10.10 -9.58
C VAL A 38 1.42 9.46 -8.47
N MET A 39 0.13 9.26 -8.72
CA MET A 39 -0.76 8.59 -7.78
C MET A 39 -1.56 7.51 -8.51
N GLY A 40 -1.88 6.45 -7.80
CA GLY A 40 -2.75 5.40 -8.28
C GLY A 40 -3.37 4.65 -7.12
N ASN A 41 -4.08 3.58 -7.44
CA ASN A 41 -4.78 2.77 -6.47
C ASN A 41 -4.47 1.28 -6.64
N SER A 42 -3.95 0.64 -5.60
CA SER A 42 -3.81 -0.81 -5.54
C SER A 42 -5.11 -1.54 -5.27
N PHE A 43 -6.17 -0.91 -4.79
CA PHE A 43 -7.37 -1.65 -4.45
C PHE A 43 -8.20 -1.94 -5.72
N PRO A 44 -8.71 -3.17 -5.91
CA PRO A 44 -9.64 -3.45 -7.00
C PRO A 44 -10.91 -2.62 -6.82
N SER A 45 -11.57 -2.31 -7.93
CA SER A 45 -12.85 -1.59 -7.95
C SER A 45 -13.98 -2.35 -7.26
N ALA A 46 -13.85 -3.68 -7.12
CA ALA A 46 -14.78 -4.54 -6.39
C ALA A 46 -14.10 -5.25 -5.21
N ALA A 47 -14.63 -5.02 -4.01
CA ALA A 47 -14.17 -5.65 -2.77
C ALA A 47 -14.19 -7.19 -2.77
N GLN A 48 -15.13 -7.78 -3.51
CA GLN A 48 -15.25 -9.23 -3.69
C GLN A 48 -14.03 -9.82 -4.40
N ALA A 49 -13.27 -9.02 -5.16
CA ALA A 49 -12.05 -9.45 -5.84
C ALA A 49 -10.83 -9.56 -4.91
N LEU A 50 -10.96 -9.16 -3.64
CA LEU A 50 -9.85 -9.16 -2.68
C LEU A 50 -9.50 -10.55 -2.12
N GLY A 51 -10.26 -11.59 -2.46
CA GLY A 51 -9.93 -12.97 -2.07
C GLY A 51 -10.96 -13.95 -2.62
N ARG A 52 -10.70 -15.24 -2.43
CA ARG A 52 -11.70 -16.28 -2.74
C ARG A 52 -12.55 -16.51 -1.50
N ALA A 53 -13.85 -16.29 -1.63
CA ALA A 53 -14.84 -16.72 -0.65
C ALA A 53 -15.80 -17.72 -1.32
N PRO A 54 -16.37 -18.67 -0.56
CA PRO A 54 -17.58 -19.36 -0.99
C PRO A 54 -18.65 -18.34 -1.39
N THR A 55 -19.52 -18.70 -2.34
CA THR A 55 -20.57 -17.82 -2.85
C THR A 55 -21.41 -17.24 -1.71
N GLY A 56 -21.44 -15.90 -1.58
CA GLY A 56 -22.21 -15.20 -0.55
C GLY A 56 -21.44 -14.82 0.72
N GLU A 57 -20.14 -15.15 0.83
CA GLU A 57 -19.31 -14.78 1.99
C GLU A 57 -18.27 -13.69 1.65
N PHE A 58 -17.79 -12.97 2.67
CA PHE A 58 -16.63 -12.08 2.53
C PHE A 58 -15.34 -12.90 2.63
N PRO A 59 -14.31 -12.62 1.80
CA PRO A 59 -13.03 -13.32 1.91
C PRO A 59 -12.37 -13.06 3.26
N ARG A 60 -12.08 -14.15 3.99
CA ARG A 60 -11.48 -14.11 5.34
C ARG A 60 -10.04 -13.60 5.35
N SER A 61 -9.30 -13.77 4.25
CA SER A 61 -7.94 -13.26 4.10
C SER A 61 -7.60 -13.06 2.62
N GLY A 62 -6.53 -12.33 2.35
CA GLY A 62 -6.05 -12.11 1.00
C GLY A 62 -4.78 -11.28 0.93
N ARG A 63 -4.30 -11.08 -0.29
CA ARG A 63 -3.11 -10.30 -0.60
C ARG A 63 -3.40 -9.31 -1.72
N LEU A 64 -2.79 -8.13 -1.63
CA LEU A 64 -2.88 -7.06 -2.62
C LEU A 64 -1.49 -6.55 -2.93
N ALA A 65 -1.04 -6.69 -4.17
CA ALA A 65 0.19 -6.01 -4.59
C ALA A 65 0.03 -4.48 -4.51
N LEU A 66 1.08 -3.79 -4.06
CA LEU A 66 1.25 -2.33 -4.05
C LEU A 66 1.56 -1.82 -5.47
N LEU A 67 0.57 -1.86 -6.35
CA LEU A 67 0.71 -1.44 -7.74
C LEU A 67 0.97 0.06 -7.90
N GLU A 68 0.50 0.93 -6.99
CA GLU A 68 0.88 2.35 -7.04
C GLU A 68 2.38 2.56 -6.86
N ARG A 69 3.01 1.70 -6.06
CA ARG A 69 4.45 1.72 -5.85
C ARG A 69 5.19 1.20 -7.07
N GLU A 70 4.72 0.12 -7.67
CA GLU A 70 5.27 -0.38 -8.94
C GLU A 70 5.13 0.66 -10.07
N LEU A 71 4.01 1.38 -10.15
CA LEU A 71 3.83 2.51 -11.04
C LEU A 71 4.91 3.58 -10.78
N HIS A 72 5.10 3.97 -9.51
CA HIS A 72 6.11 4.94 -9.12
C HIS A 72 7.52 4.47 -9.51
N ARG A 73 7.88 3.19 -9.33
CA ARG A 73 9.17 2.65 -9.78
C ARG A 73 9.33 2.76 -11.28
N ARG A 74 8.32 2.37 -12.06
CA ARG A 74 8.36 2.41 -13.54
C ARG A 74 8.48 3.82 -14.11
N VAL A 75 7.82 4.80 -13.50
CA VAL A 75 7.90 6.21 -13.92
C VAL A 75 9.15 6.88 -13.34
N GLY A 76 9.45 6.62 -12.07
CA GLY A 76 10.45 7.29 -11.25
C GLY A 76 11.89 6.89 -11.52
N ALA A 77 12.13 5.67 -12.02
CA ALA A 77 13.47 5.17 -12.35
C ALA A 77 14.26 6.09 -13.31
N SER A 78 13.57 6.90 -14.12
CA SER A 78 14.20 7.85 -15.04
C SER A 78 13.71 9.28 -14.86
N ALA A 79 12.49 9.48 -14.36
CA ALA A 79 11.84 10.79 -14.34
C ALA A 79 11.78 11.44 -12.94
N ARG A 80 12.41 10.87 -11.90
CA ARG A 80 12.44 11.38 -10.50
C ARG A 80 11.12 12.02 -10.06
N VAL A 81 10.04 11.26 -10.05
CA VAL A 81 8.71 11.72 -9.63
C VAL A 81 8.49 11.47 -8.14
N ALA A 82 7.63 12.27 -7.52
CA ALA A 82 7.16 12.02 -6.16
C ALA A 82 6.06 10.95 -6.15
N TYR A 83 6.00 10.20 -5.05
CA TYR A 83 5.00 9.16 -4.78
C TYR A 83 3.77 9.77 -4.10
N GLY A 84 2.57 9.35 -4.50
CA GLY A 84 1.33 9.63 -3.78
C GLY A 84 0.65 8.34 -3.32
N ASP A 85 0.20 8.33 -2.08
CA ASP A 85 -0.32 7.18 -1.33
C ASP A 85 -1.85 7.17 -1.23
N HIS A 86 -2.53 7.92 -2.11
CA HIS A 86 -3.98 8.11 -2.05
C HIS A 86 -4.77 6.78 -1.93
N GLY A 87 -4.34 5.74 -2.66
CA GLY A 87 -4.92 4.41 -2.58
C GLY A 87 -4.80 3.71 -1.21
N ALA A 88 -3.80 4.06 -0.39
CA ALA A 88 -3.63 3.48 0.95
C ALA A 88 -4.69 3.98 1.95
N VAL A 89 -5.31 5.14 1.68
CA VAL A 89 -6.37 5.73 2.50
C VAL A 89 -7.74 5.44 1.89
N HIS A 90 -7.87 5.72 0.59
CA HIS A 90 -9.14 5.71 -0.15
C HIS A 90 -9.32 4.44 -0.96
N VAL A 91 -9.45 3.32 -0.25
CA VAL A 91 -9.96 2.08 -0.83
C VAL A 91 -11.32 2.38 -1.46
N PRO A 92 -11.54 2.12 -2.77
CA PRO A 92 -12.84 2.27 -3.39
C PRO A 92 -13.87 1.60 -2.50
N SER A 93 -14.89 2.36 -2.12
CA SER A 93 -15.98 1.90 -1.27
C SER A 93 -16.41 0.53 -1.78
N GLU A 94 -16.30 -0.49 -0.93
CA GLU A 94 -16.98 -1.75 -1.19
C GLU A 94 -18.43 -1.39 -1.58
N PRO A 95 -19.04 -1.97 -2.63
CA PRO A 95 -20.43 -1.66 -2.92
C PRO A 95 -21.28 -2.22 -1.77
N GLY A 96 -21.64 -1.36 -0.82
CA GLY A 96 -22.38 -1.71 0.37
C GLY A 96 -22.33 -0.61 1.44
N ALA A 97 -23.49 -0.23 1.96
CA ALA A 97 -23.60 0.70 3.08
C ALA A 97 -23.12 0.01 4.36
N GLU A 98 -22.00 0.49 4.90
CA GLU A 98 -21.41 0.09 6.18
C GLU A 98 -20.95 -1.38 6.27
N TRP A 99 -19.89 -1.61 7.04
CA TRP A 99 -19.53 -2.97 7.40
C TRP A 99 -20.62 -3.55 8.31
N PRO A 100 -21.00 -4.83 8.14
CA PRO A 100 -21.86 -5.50 9.10
C PRO A 100 -21.31 -5.29 10.53
N PRO A 101 -22.17 -5.02 11.53
CA PRO A 101 -21.72 -4.94 12.91
C PRO A 101 -20.89 -6.18 13.29
N GLY A 102 -19.73 -5.95 13.92
CA GLY A 102 -18.80 -7.01 14.30
C GLY A 102 -17.86 -7.51 13.18
N LEU A 103 -17.91 -6.92 11.97
CA LEU A 103 -16.90 -7.13 10.95
C LEU A 103 -15.68 -6.24 11.20
N VAL A 104 -14.50 -6.86 11.24
CA VAL A 104 -13.21 -6.17 11.34
C VAL A 104 -12.32 -6.61 10.17
N ARG A 105 -11.58 -5.66 9.60
CA ARG A 105 -10.49 -5.90 8.66
C ARG A 105 -9.21 -5.27 9.20
N ILE A 106 -8.15 -6.06 9.22
CA ILE A 106 -6.80 -5.60 9.58
C ILE A 106 -5.89 -5.84 8.37
N ASP A 107 -5.17 -4.80 7.96
CA ASP A 107 -4.20 -4.83 6.87
C ASP A 107 -2.78 -4.69 7.44
N TYR A 108 -1.84 -5.48 6.91
CA TYR A 108 -0.42 -5.43 7.24
C TYR A 108 0.39 -5.30 5.95
N THR A 109 1.16 -4.22 5.81
CA THR A 109 2.02 -3.99 4.64
C THR A 109 3.44 -4.47 4.89
N ARG A 110 3.98 -5.23 3.95
CA ARG A 110 5.41 -5.54 3.88
C ARG A 110 5.78 -5.99 2.46
N GLN A 111 7.01 -5.71 2.02
CA GLN A 111 7.58 -6.28 0.78
C GLN A 111 6.70 -6.10 -0.47
N GLY A 112 6.20 -4.89 -0.73
CA GLY A 112 5.42 -4.64 -1.94
C GLY A 112 3.99 -5.21 -1.95
N GLU A 113 3.49 -5.76 -0.84
CA GLU A 113 2.10 -6.21 -0.72
C GLU A 113 1.43 -5.80 0.59
N TRP A 114 0.11 -5.69 0.53
CA TRP A 114 -0.75 -5.79 1.69
C TRP A 114 -1.19 -7.22 1.88
N ARG A 115 -1.07 -7.72 3.10
CA ARG A 115 -1.85 -8.85 3.56
C ARG A 115 -3.01 -8.33 4.39
N PHE A 116 -4.19 -8.91 4.23
CA PHE A 116 -5.31 -8.60 5.10
C PHE A 116 -5.94 -9.84 5.73
N GLU A 117 -6.53 -9.65 6.90
CA GLU A 117 -7.39 -10.60 7.58
C GLU A 117 -8.72 -9.92 7.89
N ARG A 118 -9.83 -10.64 7.69
CA ARG A 118 -11.20 -10.21 8.02
C ARG A 118 -11.86 -11.20 8.93
N ARG A 119 -12.57 -10.73 9.95
CA ARG A 119 -13.36 -11.58 10.86
C ARG A 119 -14.70 -10.93 11.16
N LEU A 120 -15.74 -11.74 11.17
CA LEU A 120 -17.08 -11.36 11.61
C LEU A 120 -17.40 -12.13 12.88
N ARG A 121 -17.62 -11.43 13.99
CA ARG A 121 -17.95 -12.02 15.30
C ARG A 121 -19.12 -11.28 15.94
N SER A 122 -19.58 -11.78 17.08
CA SER A 122 -20.60 -11.12 17.92
C SER A 122 -20.12 -9.76 18.42
N THR A 123 -18.81 -9.62 18.68
CA THR A 123 -18.17 -8.38 19.13
C THR A 123 -16.99 -8.00 18.25
N VAL A 124 -16.75 -6.70 18.14
CA VAL A 124 -15.59 -6.13 17.43
C VAL A 124 -14.27 -6.56 18.09
N ASP A 125 -14.24 -6.67 19.42
CA ASP A 125 -13.03 -7.05 20.16
C ASP A 125 -12.62 -8.50 19.84
N GLU A 126 -13.58 -9.43 19.79
CA GLU A 126 -13.32 -10.83 19.35
C GLU A 126 -12.85 -10.89 17.89
N ALA A 127 -13.53 -10.16 17.00
CA ALA A 127 -13.15 -10.11 15.58
C ALA A 127 -11.74 -9.53 15.40
N SER A 128 -11.42 -8.46 16.11
CA SER A 128 -10.11 -7.81 16.11
C SER A 128 -9.03 -8.74 16.62
N GLN A 129 -9.28 -9.41 17.76
CA GLN A 129 -8.31 -10.33 18.35
C GLN A 129 -7.98 -11.49 17.42
N GLU A 130 -8.99 -12.09 16.79
CA GLU A 130 -8.77 -13.21 15.88
C GLU A 130 -8.11 -12.78 14.56
N ALA A 131 -8.50 -11.64 14.00
CA ALA A 131 -7.88 -11.09 12.80
C ALA A 131 -6.39 -10.76 13.05
N ALA A 132 -6.11 -10.09 14.17
CA ALA A 132 -4.76 -9.70 14.55
C ALA A 132 -3.87 -10.93 14.84
N SER A 133 -4.39 -11.92 15.57
CA SER A 133 -3.67 -13.17 15.84
C SER A 133 -3.28 -13.90 14.56
N ALA A 134 -4.13 -13.85 13.52
CA ALA A 134 -3.82 -14.44 12.22
C ALA A 134 -2.75 -13.65 11.43
N ILE A 135 -2.70 -12.32 11.58
CA ILE A 135 -1.61 -11.49 11.04
C ILE A 135 -0.29 -11.85 11.74
N VAL A 136 -0.26 -11.80 13.08
CA VAL A 136 0.96 -12.05 13.87
C VAL A 136 1.50 -13.45 13.61
N SER A 137 0.66 -14.49 13.66
CA SER A 137 1.09 -15.87 13.44
C SER A 137 1.53 -16.15 12.01
N GLY A 138 1.04 -15.38 11.05
CA GLY A 138 1.32 -15.59 9.63
C GLY A 138 2.44 -14.72 9.06
N ALA A 139 3.03 -13.82 9.82
CA ALA A 139 4.07 -12.89 9.36
C ALA A 139 5.38 -13.14 10.12
N PRO A 140 6.35 -13.88 9.54
CA PRO A 140 7.66 -14.06 10.16
C PRO A 140 8.34 -12.71 10.40
N GLY A 141 8.86 -12.48 11.62
CA GLY A 141 9.47 -11.21 12.00
C GLY A 141 8.49 -10.05 12.20
N PHE A 142 7.21 -10.36 12.45
CA PHE A 142 6.23 -9.35 12.86
C PHE A 142 6.72 -8.60 14.11
N GLY A 143 6.65 -7.26 14.08
CA GLY A 143 7.04 -6.41 15.21
C GLY A 143 8.51 -6.04 15.27
N GLU A 144 9.38 -6.63 14.43
CA GLU A 144 10.82 -6.33 14.42
C GLU A 144 11.14 -4.87 14.04
N ARG A 145 10.24 -4.19 13.33
CA ARG A 145 10.42 -2.79 12.90
C ARG A 145 10.08 -1.81 14.00
N GLY A 146 9.41 -2.26 15.08
CA GLY A 146 9.03 -1.41 16.21
C GLY A 146 8.02 -0.31 15.83
N LEU A 147 7.18 -0.56 14.82
CA LEU A 147 6.22 0.43 14.35
C LEU A 147 4.99 0.50 15.24
N TRP A 148 4.40 1.69 15.34
CA TRP A 148 3.14 1.87 16.07
C TRP A 148 2.02 0.96 15.55
N GLY A 149 1.88 0.81 14.22
CA GLY A 149 0.88 -0.09 13.65
C GLY A 149 1.09 -1.57 13.99
N GLU A 150 2.34 -2.02 14.09
CA GLU A 150 2.67 -3.39 14.52
C GLU A 150 2.32 -3.57 16.00
N HIS A 151 2.65 -2.59 16.83
CA HIS A 151 2.26 -2.59 18.24
C HIS A 151 0.74 -2.64 18.42
N ALA A 152 -0.03 -1.84 17.67
CA ALA A 152 -1.48 -1.83 17.73
C ALA A 152 -2.11 -3.19 17.36
N ILE A 153 -1.58 -3.84 16.31
CA ILE A 153 -2.00 -5.19 15.92
C ILE A 153 -1.59 -6.21 17.00
N GLN A 154 -0.40 -6.12 17.58
CA GLN A 154 0.04 -7.01 18.65
C GLN A 154 -0.86 -6.91 19.88
N GLU A 155 -1.23 -5.70 20.28
CA GLU A 155 -2.14 -5.46 21.41
C GLU A 155 -3.55 -6.00 21.12
N ALA A 156 -4.06 -5.82 19.90
CA ALA A 156 -5.31 -6.44 19.48
C ALA A 156 -5.25 -7.97 19.56
N ALA A 157 -4.16 -8.61 19.09
CA ALA A 157 -3.98 -10.06 19.20
C ALA A 157 -3.98 -10.54 20.67
N ASN A 158 -3.50 -9.69 21.60
CA ASN A 158 -3.52 -9.93 23.04
C ASN A 158 -4.88 -9.60 23.71
N GLY A 159 -5.92 -9.29 22.93
CA GLY A 159 -7.25 -8.93 23.45
C GLY A 159 -7.36 -7.50 23.97
N ARG A 160 -6.38 -6.63 23.68
CA ARG A 160 -6.34 -5.22 24.08
C ARG A 160 -6.44 -4.30 22.86
N ALA A 161 -7.51 -4.47 22.09
CA ALA A 161 -7.71 -3.71 20.86
C ALA A 161 -7.91 -2.21 21.16
N PHE A 162 -6.94 -1.39 20.73
CA PHE A 162 -7.08 0.07 20.70
C PHE A 162 -8.05 0.51 19.60
N ALA A 163 -7.94 -0.10 18.41
CA ALA A 163 -8.76 0.19 17.25
C ALA A 163 -10.04 -0.66 17.24
N ARG A 164 -11.20 -0.02 17.19
CA ARG A 164 -12.51 -0.69 17.15
C ARG A 164 -13.32 -0.38 15.89
N GLY A 165 -13.09 0.78 15.28
CA GLY A 165 -13.74 1.17 14.05
C GLY A 165 -12.86 1.00 12.81
N ARG A 166 -13.49 1.22 11.66
CA ARG A 166 -12.84 1.23 10.35
C ARG A 166 -11.76 2.32 10.26
N GLU A 167 -12.00 3.47 10.88
CA GLU A 167 -11.11 4.63 10.82
C GLU A 167 -9.81 4.38 11.57
N GLU A 168 -9.89 3.78 12.76
CA GLU A 168 -8.72 3.44 13.56
C GLU A 168 -7.87 2.35 12.88
N TRP A 169 -8.51 1.32 12.30
CA TRP A 169 -7.79 0.33 11.50
C TRP A 169 -7.20 0.92 10.21
N THR A 170 -7.85 1.95 9.63
CA THR A 170 -7.29 2.72 8.52
C THR A 170 -6.06 3.51 8.96
N ALA A 171 -6.05 4.09 10.17
CA ALA A 171 -4.88 4.78 10.70
C ALA A 171 -3.69 3.82 10.90
N VAL A 172 -3.93 2.64 11.47
CA VAL A 172 -2.92 1.56 11.59
C VAL A 172 -2.36 1.20 10.21
N ARG A 173 -3.26 1.01 9.23
CA ARG A 173 -2.90 0.71 7.84
C ARG A 173 -1.99 1.78 7.24
N VAL A 174 -2.37 3.05 7.35
CA VAL A 174 -1.60 4.19 6.81
C VAL A 174 -0.23 4.28 7.46
N ASN A 175 -0.12 4.07 8.78
CA ASN A 175 1.17 4.06 9.46
C ASN A 175 2.12 2.99 8.88
N LEU A 176 1.63 1.75 8.74
CA LEU A 176 2.40 0.64 8.17
C LEU A 176 2.77 0.89 6.71
N HIS A 177 1.86 1.49 5.93
CA HIS A 177 2.12 1.85 4.53
C HIS A 177 3.29 2.82 4.43
N LEU A 178 3.19 3.96 5.12
CA LEU A 178 4.17 5.04 5.04
C LEU A 178 5.55 4.56 5.48
N ALA A 179 5.62 3.78 6.57
CA ALA A 179 6.87 3.19 7.00
C ALA A 179 7.46 2.25 5.93
N THR A 180 6.61 1.46 5.26
CA THR A 180 7.06 0.58 4.17
C THR A 180 7.55 1.37 2.96
N GLN A 181 6.91 2.49 2.62
CA GLN A 181 7.38 3.37 1.54
C GLN A 181 8.75 3.99 1.87
N VAL A 182 8.96 4.39 3.13
CA VAL A 182 10.27 4.91 3.58
C VAL A 182 11.35 3.84 3.48
N ASP A 183 11.09 2.63 3.95
CA ASP A 183 12.04 1.51 3.88
C ASP A 183 12.44 1.22 2.43
N GLU A 184 11.45 1.12 1.53
CA GLU A 184 11.72 0.87 0.11
C GLU A 184 12.49 2.02 -0.56
N MET A 185 12.21 3.28 -0.19
CA MET A 185 12.97 4.43 -0.69
C MET A 185 14.43 4.42 -0.23
N ILE A 186 14.70 4.00 1.01
CA ILE A 186 16.05 3.86 1.54
C ILE A 186 16.80 2.76 0.79
N GLU A 187 16.16 1.61 0.58
CA GLU A 187 16.75 0.49 -0.18
C GLU A 187 17.08 0.89 -1.62
N GLU A 188 16.18 1.61 -2.29
CA GLU A 188 16.39 2.12 -3.65
C GLU A 188 17.54 3.12 -3.73
N ALA A 189 17.62 4.06 -2.78
CA ALA A 189 18.73 5.00 -2.69
C ALA A 189 20.06 4.26 -2.50
N ALA A 190 20.10 3.28 -1.60
CA ALA A 190 21.28 2.47 -1.36
C ALA A 190 21.66 1.59 -2.56
N ALA A 191 20.70 1.12 -3.35
CA ALA A 191 20.95 0.39 -4.59
C ALA A 191 21.54 1.31 -5.67
N TYR A 192 21.04 2.55 -5.78
CA TYR A 192 21.57 3.55 -6.70
C TYR A 192 23.02 3.92 -6.38
N THR A 193 23.37 4.10 -5.11
CA THR A 193 24.76 4.41 -4.69
C THR A 193 25.72 3.22 -4.93
N ARG A 194 25.21 1.99 -4.90
CA ARG A 194 26.01 0.77 -5.12
C ARG A 194 26.10 0.34 -6.59
N ALA A 195 25.33 0.95 -7.49
CA ALA A 195 25.45 0.67 -8.91
C ALA A 195 26.85 1.09 -9.37
N PRO A 196 27.70 0.16 -9.86
CA PRO A 196 28.99 0.55 -10.39
C PRO A 196 28.75 1.56 -11.51
N CYS A 197 29.52 2.67 -11.51
CA CYS A 197 29.53 3.60 -12.63
C CYS A 197 29.66 2.76 -13.90
N ALA A 198 28.59 2.69 -14.68
CA ALA A 198 28.62 2.01 -15.96
C ALA A 198 29.73 2.71 -16.76
N ALA A 199 30.78 1.96 -17.08
CA ALA A 199 31.92 2.45 -17.82
C ALA A 199 31.42 3.07 -19.12
N GLY A 200 31.53 4.39 -19.25
CA GLY A 200 31.26 5.11 -20.49
C GLY A 200 30.36 6.34 -20.37
N SER A 201 30.81 7.38 -19.65
CA SER A 201 31.02 8.73 -20.22
C SER A 201 31.47 9.72 -19.15
N PRO A 202 32.42 10.63 -19.46
CA PRO A 202 33.05 11.48 -18.45
C PRO A 202 32.34 12.83 -18.36
N SER A 203 31.59 13.06 -17.29
CA SER A 203 31.46 14.39 -16.70
C SER A 203 30.74 14.35 -15.35
N SER A 204 31.54 14.66 -14.32
CA SER A 204 31.17 15.21 -13.00
C SER A 204 30.38 14.32 -12.05
N CYS A 205 31.14 13.73 -11.11
CA CYS A 205 30.72 13.50 -9.71
C CYS A 205 30.36 14.82 -9.02
#